data_AF-A0A815H0R7-F1
#
_entry.id   AF-A0A815H0R7-F1
#
_cell.length_a   1.000
_cell.length_b   1.000
_cell.length_c   1.000
_cell.angle_alpha   90.00
_cell.angle_beta   90.00
_cell.angle_gamma   90.00
#
_symmetry.space_group_name_H-M   'P 1'
#
loop_
_entity.id
_entity.type
_entity.pdbx_description
1 polymer ?
#
loop_
_entity_poly.entity_id
_entity_poly.type
_entity_poly.pdbx_seq_one_letter_code
_entity_poly.pdbx_strand_id
1 'polypeptide(L)'
;MFYNFYGLYIVHDLVFMDDIKAKRFFDPIIGNLNYLQQHGLIINGRSIMFSFSTMVADNLGAHQIGRFQSSFSSGHICRRCFIEHSDLRLPMTQTRPDIRTSTYYDALIVQINSNFNKPPIMGVVRQSPIHSLDGFNLIMSLPADLMHDYLEGV
;
A
#
# COMPACT_ATOMS: atom_id res chain seq x y z
N MET A 1 30.01 14.15 -0.92
CA MET A 1 28.76 14.62 -0.30
C MET A 1 27.62 14.03 -1.13
N PHE A 2 26.97 12.99 -0.62
CA PHE A 2 25.85 12.34 -1.31
C PHE A 2 24.59 13.15 -1.01
N TYR A 3 23.89 13.61 -2.05
CA TYR A 3 22.56 14.20 -1.89
C TYR A 3 21.57 13.05 -2.00
N ASN A 4 20.83 12.77 -0.93
CA ASN A 4 19.70 11.85 -0.96
C ASN A 4 18.47 12.60 -1.45
N PHE A 5 17.94 12.21 -2.60
CA PHE A 5 16.71 12.76 -3.13
C PHE A 5 15.54 11.84 -2.77
N TYR A 6 14.56 12.36 -2.06
CA TYR A 6 13.34 11.63 -1.70
C TYR A 6 12.27 11.91 -2.75
N GLY A 7 11.83 10.87 -3.46
CA GLY A 7 10.75 10.97 -4.44
C GLY A 7 9.39 10.75 -3.77
N LEU A 8 8.46 11.68 -3.98
CA LEU A 8 7.04 11.50 -3.73
C LEU A 8 6.37 11.14 -5.07
N TYR A 9 5.73 9.97 -5.15
CA TYR A 9 4.98 9.57 -6.33
C TYR A 9 3.49 9.68 -6.03
N ILE A 10 2.83 10.65 -6.67
CA ILE A 10 1.39 10.88 -6.53
C ILE A 10 0.69 10.18 -7.68
N VAL A 11 -0.19 9.25 -7.33
CA VAL A 11 -1.07 8.58 -8.26
C VAL A 11 -2.47 9.10 -8.02
N HIS A 12 -3.06 9.75 -9.02
CA HIS A 12 -4.47 10.14 -9.01
C HIS A 12 -5.21 9.23 -10.00
N ASP A 13 -6.32 8.61 -9.58
CA ASP A 13 -7.22 7.77 -10.40
C ASP A 13 -6.62 6.50 -11.04
N LEU A 14 -5.90 5.66 -10.28
CA LEU A 14 -5.54 4.32 -10.75
C LEU A 14 -6.52 3.26 -10.25
N VAL A 15 -7.41 2.82 -11.15
CA VAL A 15 -8.32 1.69 -10.90
C VAL A 15 -7.80 0.42 -11.59
N PHE A 16 -7.32 -0.53 -10.80
CA PHE A 16 -6.88 -1.83 -11.31
C PHE A 16 -7.93 -2.92 -11.04
N MET A 17 -8.70 -3.27 -12.06
CA MET A 17 -9.64 -4.39 -11.98
C MET A 17 -8.98 -5.77 -12.11
N ASP A 18 -7.71 -5.83 -12.56
CA ASP A 18 -7.03 -7.08 -12.91
C ASP A 18 -5.56 -7.07 -12.47
N ASP A 19 -5.10 -8.19 -11.91
CA ASP A 19 -3.73 -8.41 -11.45
C ASP A 19 -2.73 -8.32 -12.61
N ILE A 20 -3.09 -8.83 -13.78
CA ILE A 20 -2.20 -8.80 -14.96
C ILE A 20 -1.96 -7.36 -15.41
N LYS A 21 -3.02 -6.53 -15.44
CA LYS A 21 -2.92 -5.11 -15.80
C LYS A 21 -2.09 -4.34 -14.78
N ALA A 22 -2.34 -4.56 -13.49
CA ALA A 22 -1.56 -3.92 -12.43
C ALA A 22 -0.08 -4.27 -12.54
N LYS A 23 0.23 -5.55 -12.74
CA LYS A 23 1.61 -6.02 -12.90
C LYS A 23 2.30 -5.36 -14.12
N ARG A 24 1.63 -5.37 -15.28
CA ARG A 24 2.15 -4.72 -16.51
C ARG A 24 2.42 -3.23 -16.34
N PHE A 25 1.63 -2.54 -15.51
CA PHE A 25 1.82 -1.13 -15.22
C PHE A 25 2.97 -0.89 -14.23
N PHE A 26 2.98 -1.62 -13.11
CA PHE A 26 3.92 -1.35 -12.02
C PHE A 26 5.32 -1.95 -12.25
N ASP A 27 5.44 -3.12 -12.85
CA ASP A 27 6.74 -3.79 -13.07
C ASP A 27 7.82 -2.86 -13.69
N PRO A 28 7.57 -2.13 -14.80
CA PRO A 28 8.58 -1.25 -15.37
C PRO A 28 8.91 -0.06 -14.46
N ILE A 29 7.93 0.47 -13.73
CA ILE A 29 8.12 1.59 -12.81
C ILE A 29 8.96 1.15 -11.61
N ILE A 30 8.63 0.01 -11.00
CA ILE A 30 9.38 -0.57 -9.89
C ILE A 30 10.81 -0.87 -10.32
N GLY A 31 11.01 -1.48 -11.49
CA GLY A 31 12.34 -1.77 -12.01
C GLY A 31 13.21 -0.51 -12.14
N ASN A 32 12.66 0.56 -12.72
CA ASN A 32 13.36 1.83 -12.84
C ASN A 32 13.64 2.48 -11.48
N LEU A 33 12.67 2.46 -10.55
CA LEU A 33 12.85 3.02 -9.22
C LEU A 33 13.92 2.26 -8.44
N ASN A 34 13.89 0.93 -8.43
CA ASN A 34 14.92 0.11 -7.78
C ASN A 34 16.30 0.38 -8.41
N TYR A 35 16.39 0.49 -9.74
CA TYR A 35 17.63 0.86 -10.42
C TYR A 35 18.15 2.23 -9.94
N LEU A 36 17.30 3.25 -9.88
CA LEU A 36 17.67 4.58 -9.41
C LEU A 36 18.07 4.61 -7.93
N GLN A 37 17.44 3.77 -7.11
CA GLN A 37 17.80 3.64 -5.68
C GLN A 37 19.17 2.97 -5.49
N GLN A 38 19.52 2.00 -6.35
CA GLN A 38 20.78 1.25 -6.24
C GLN A 38 21.95 1.94 -6.94
N HIS A 39 21.71 2.60 -8.08
CA HIS A 39 22.76 3.15 -8.93
C HIS A 39 22.79 4.68 -8.99
N GLY A 40 21.68 5.35 -8.64
CA GLY A 40 21.57 6.80 -8.74
C GLY A 40 21.62 7.33 -10.18
N LEU A 41 21.87 8.63 -10.33
CA LEU A 41 22.15 9.29 -11.60
C LEU A 41 23.41 10.15 -11.48
N ILE A 42 24.14 10.31 -12.57
CA ILE A 42 25.26 11.24 -12.68
C ILE A 42 24.77 12.50 -13.40
N ILE A 43 24.68 13.61 -12.68
CA ILE A 43 24.29 14.92 -13.23
C ILE A 43 25.43 15.90 -12.97
N ASN A 44 25.99 16.49 -14.03
CA ASN A 44 27.12 17.42 -13.97
C ASN A 44 28.31 16.89 -13.14
N GLY A 45 28.66 15.61 -13.34
CA GLY A 45 29.75 14.94 -12.64
C GLY A 45 29.48 14.62 -11.16
N ARG A 46 28.25 14.84 -10.67
CA ARG A 46 27.83 14.49 -9.30
C ARG A 46 26.90 13.30 -9.31
N SER A 47 27.15 12.35 -8.39
CA SER A 47 26.24 11.24 -8.12
C SER A 47 25.09 11.70 -7.23
N ILE A 48 23.87 11.41 -7.66
CA ILE A 48 22.61 11.69 -6.97
C ILE A 48 21.91 10.36 -6.73
N MET A 49 21.67 10.04 -5.45
CA MET A 49 20.96 8.82 -5.06
C MET A 49 19.49 9.12 -4.85
N PHE A 50 18.65 8.14 -5.19
CA PHE A 50 17.21 8.23 -5.03
C PHE A 50 16.74 7.34 -3.90
N SER A 51 15.65 7.74 -3.25
CA SER A 51 14.92 6.91 -2.31
C SER A 51 13.43 7.13 -2.51
N PHE A 52 12.68 6.02 -2.56
CA PHE A 52 11.24 6.01 -2.56
C PHE A 52 10.72 6.14 -1.13
N SER A 53 9.83 7.09 -0.89
CA SER A 53 9.26 7.30 0.45
C SER A 53 7.83 6.77 0.55
N THR A 54 6.94 7.22 -0.33
CA THR A 54 5.51 6.99 -0.19
C THR A 54 4.77 7.11 -1.52
N MET A 55 3.67 6.38 -1.65
CA MET A 55 2.71 6.46 -2.75
C MET A 55 1.40 7.04 -2.22
N VAL A 56 0.88 8.07 -2.87
CA VAL A 56 -0.42 8.66 -2.52
C VAL A 56 -1.46 8.19 -3.53
N ALA A 57 -2.63 7.80 -3.03
CA ALA A 57 -3.81 7.43 -3.82
C ALA A 57 -5.06 7.75 -2.99
N ASP A 58 -6.20 7.87 -3.68
CA ASP A 58 -7.52 7.94 -3.04
C ASP A 58 -7.82 6.65 -2.25
N ASN A 59 -8.91 6.64 -1.48
CA ASN A 59 -9.24 5.49 -0.62
C ASN A 59 -9.30 4.18 -1.44
N LEU A 60 -10.05 4.20 -2.54
CA LEU A 60 -10.22 3.02 -3.39
C LEU A 60 -8.91 2.59 -4.05
N GLY A 61 -8.15 3.52 -4.62
CA GLY A 61 -6.86 3.24 -5.25
C GLY A 61 -5.84 2.72 -4.26
N ALA A 62 -5.76 3.28 -3.05
CA ALA A 62 -4.86 2.79 -2.00
C ALA A 62 -5.22 1.37 -1.56
N HIS A 63 -6.52 1.04 -1.46
CA HIS A 63 -6.98 -0.32 -1.22
C HIS A 63 -6.56 -1.28 -2.35
N GLN A 64 -6.72 -0.87 -3.61
CA GLN A 64 -6.38 -1.70 -4.77
C GLN A 64 -4.87 -1.90 -4.92
N ILE A 65 -4.08 -0.85 -4.76
CA ILE A 65 -2.61 -0.90 -4.77
C ILE A 65 -2.12 -1.80 -3.63
N GLY A 66 -2.71 -1.68 -2.44
CA GLY A 66 -2.36 -2.53 -1.31
C GLY A 66 -3.00 -3.92 -1.30
N ARG A 67 -3.86 -4.21 -2.27
CA ARG A 67 -4.62 -5.47 -2.34
C ARG A 67 -5.39 -5.77 -1.06
N PHE A 68 -5.91 -4.71 -0.45
CA PHE A 68 -6.93 -4.80 0.58
C PHE A 68 -8.30 -4.98 -0.06
N GLN A 69 -9.28 -5.45 0.71
CA GLN A 69 -10.66 -5.54 0.25
C GLN A 69 -11.16 -4.16 -0.19
N SER A 70 -11.76 -4.07 -1.37
CA SER A 70 -12.37 -2.82 -1.87
C SER A 70 -13.89 -2.76 -1.62
N SER A 71 -14.38 -3.59 -0.71
CA SER A 71 -15.75 -3.51 -0.17
C SER A 71 -15.69 -2.76 1.15
N PHE A 72 -16.38 -1.64 1.22
CA PHE A 72 -16.42 -0.75 2.39
C PHE A 72 -17.68 -0.97 3.24
N SER A 73 -18.53 -1.93 2.87
CA SER A 73 -19.79 -2.21 3.57
C SER A 73 -19.78 -3.51 4.39
N SER A 74 -18.65 -4.21 4.48
CA SER A 74 -18.53 -5.51 5.16
C SER A 74 -17.07 -5.91 5.43
N GLY A 75 -16.80 -6.67 6.50
CA GLY A 75 -15.47 -7.22 6.77
C GLY A 75 -14.48 -6.18 7.31
N HIS A 76 -13.18 -6.39 7.08
CA HIS A 76 -12.12 -5.52 7.60
C HIS A 76 -11.79 -4.40 6.61
N ILE A 77 -12.46 -3.25 6.78
CA ILE A 77 -12.46 -2.17 5.78
C ILE A 77 -11.27 -1.21 5.91
N CYS A 78 -10.51 -1.24 7.01
CA CYS A 78 -9.44 -0.26 7.23
C CYS A 78 -8.07 -0.80 6.82
N ARG A 79 -7.28 0.04 6.11
CA ARG A 79 -5.87 -0.23 5.75
C ARG A 79 -4.90 -0.09 6.92
N ARG A 80 -5.34 0.52 8.04
CA ARG A 80 -4.47 0.89 9.17
C ARG A 80 -4.73 0.11 10.45
N CYS A 81 -5.95 -0.38 10.65
CA CYS A 81 -6.31 -1.21 11.80
C CYS A 81 -7.13 -2.43 11.38
N PHE A 82 -7.38 -3.31 12.34
CA PHE A 82 -8.18 -4.52 12.18
C PHE A 82 -9.65 -4.33 12.57
N ILE A 83 -10.21 -3.13 12.43
CA ILE A 83 -11.64 -2.92 12.71
C ILE A 83 -12.51 -3.66 11.69
N GLU A 84 -13.55 -4.34 12.18
CA GLU A 84 -14.61 -4.88 11.34
C GLU A 84 -15.70 -3.82 11.09
N HIS A 85 -16.31 -3.85 9.92
CA HIS A 85 -17.38 -2.94 9.54
C HIS A 85 -18.56 -2.98 10.52
N SER A 86 -18.88 -4.16 11.07
CA SER A 86 -19.92 -4.32 12.11
C SER A 86 -19.67 -3.46 13.34
N ASP A 87 -18.41 -3.15 13.62
CA ASP A 87 -17.96 -2.52 14.86
C ASP A 87 -17.82 -0.99 14.72
N LEU A 88 -17.95 -0.43 13.51
CA LEU A 88 -17.79 1.01 13.25
C LEU A 88 -18.74 1.89 14.06
N ARG A 89 -19.90 1.36 14.44
CA ARG A 89 -20.93 2.08 15.21
C ARG A 89 -20.74 1.96 16.72
N LEU A 90 -19.82 1.11 17.17
CA LEU A 90 -19.55 0.91 18.58
C LEU A 90 -18.60 2.01 19.09
N PRO A 91 -18.75 2.45 20.34
CA PRO A 91 -17.80 3.38 20.95
C PRO A 91 -16.37 2.87 20.89
N MET A 92 -15.40 3.78 20.70
CA MET A 92 -13.97 3.47 20.70
C MET A 92 -13.48 2.79 21.99
N THR A 93 -14.21 2.93 23.10
CA THR A 93 -13.93 2.24 24.36
C THR A 93 -14.20 0.74 24.30
N GLN A 94 -15.05 0.29 23.36
CA GLN A 94 -15.48 -1.10 23.21
C GLN A 94 -14.74 -1.84 22.09
N THR A 95 -14.35 -1.15 21.02
CA THR A 95 -13.73 -1.79 19.85
C THR A 95 -12.22 -1.89 19.93
N ARG A 96 -11.53 -0.79 20.30
CA ARG A 96 -10.07 -0.65 20.37
C ARG A 96 -9.31 -1.54 19.37
N PRO A 97 -9.52 -1.35 18.05
CA PRO A 97 -8.94 -2.24 17.06
C PRO A 97 -7.42 -2.14 17.06
N ASP A 98 -6.75 -3.29 16.99
CA ASP A 98 -5.30 -3.33 16.87
C ASP A 98 -4.84 -2.66 15.56
N ILE A 99 -3.71 -1.96 15.64
CA ILE A 99 -3.10 -1.28 14.50
C ILE A 99 -2.31 -2.32 13.70
N ARG A 100 -2.45 -2.29 12.38
CA ARG A 100 -1.66 -3.12 11.48
C ARG A 100 -0.19 -2.74 11.60
N THR A 101 0.68 -3.73 11.59
CA THR A 101 2.13 -3.55 11.47
C THR A 101 2.62 -4.28 10.23
N SER A 102 3.81 -3.91 9.77
CA SER A 102 4.45 -4.59 8.65
C SER A 102 4.70 -6.07 8.95
N THR A 103 5.09 -6.39 10.19
CA THR A 103 5.28 -7.78 10.63
C THR A 103 4.00 -8.61 10.57
N TYR A 104 2.85 -8.02 10.95
CA TYR A 104 1.55 -8.68 10.79
C TYR A 104 1.21 -8.90 9.31
N TYR A 105 1.45 -7.89 8.47
CA TYR A 105 1.18 -8.00 7.04
C TYR A 105 2.01 -9.12 6.40
N ASP A 106 3.31 -9.19 6.70
CA ASP A 106 4.19 -10.23 6.15
C ASP A 106 3.72 -11.64 6.55
N ALA A 107 3.29 -11.81 7.81
CA ALA A 107 2.73 -13.07 8.28
C ALA A 107 1.42 -13.43 7.54
N LEU A 108 0.54 -12.46 7.29
CA LEU A 108 -0.69 -12.67 6.51
C LEU A 108 -0.39 -13.07 5.06
N ILE A 109 0.62 -12.45 4.42
CA ILE A 109 1.00 -12.79 3.05
C ILE A 109 1.52 -14.22 2.94
N VAL A 110 2.32 -14.69 3.90
CA VAL A 110 2.76 -16.10 3.95
C VAL A 110 1.54 -17.04 4.02
N GLN A 111 0.54 -16.71 4.84
CA GLN A 111 -0.69 -17.50 4.95
C GLN A 111 -1.52 -17.47 3.66
N ILE A 112 -1.68 -16.31 3.02
CA ILE A 112 -2.46 -16.16 1.79
C ILE A 112 -1.82 -16.93 0.64
N ASN A 113 -0.51 -16.82 0.47
CA ASN A 113 0.23 -17.52 -0.59
C ASN A 113 0.18 -19.06 -0.45
N SER A 114 -0.12 -19.58 0.74
CA SER A 114 -0.31 -21.02 0.96
C SER A 114 -1.68 -21.54 0.50
N ASN A 115 -2.66 -20.67 0.20
CA ASN A 115 -4.04 -21.04 -0.12
C ASN A 115 -4.74 -20.02 -1.06
N PHE A 116 -4.58 -20.19 -2.37
CA PHE A 116 -5.04 -19.24 -3.40
C PHE A 116 -6.56 -19.00 -3.52
N ASN A 117 -7.42 -19.85 -2.93
CA ASN A 117 -8.88 -19.79 -3.10
C ASN A 117 -9.67 -19.37 -1.84
N LYS A 118 -9.01 -18.76 -0.84
CA LYS A 118 -9.69 -18.33 0.40
C LYS A 118 -10.21 -16.89 0.30
N PRO A 119 -11.26 -16.54 1.08
CA PRO A 119 -11.71 -15.17 1.23
C PRO A 119 -10.60 -14.28 1.82
N PRO A 120 -10.72 -12.95 1.73
CA PRO A 120 -9.75 -12.02 2.31
C PRO A 120 -9.51 -12.34 3.79
N ILE A 121 -8.24 -12.42 4.19
CA ILE A 121 -7.85 -12.68 5.58
C ILE A 121 -7.57 -11.33 6.24
N MET A 122 -8.35 -10.96 7.24
CA MET A 122 -8.24 -9.65 7.91
C MET A 122 -8.22 -8.48 6.92
N GLY A 123 -9.05 -8.57 5.86
CA GLY A 123 -9.16 -7.56 4.81
C GLY A 123 -8.03 -7.54 3.79
N VAL A 124 -7.01 -8.41 3.91
CA VAL A 124 -5.96 -8.58 2.89
C VAL A 124 -6.40 -9.64 1.89
N VAL A 125 -6.40 -9.31 0.60
CA VAL A 125 -6.84 -10.20 -0.48
C VAL A 125 -5.67 -11.02 -1.03
N ARG A 126 -4.54 -10.36 -1.30
CA ARG A 126 -3.33 -10.95 -1.90
C ARG A 126 -2.13 -10.01 -1.73
N GLN A 127 -0.96 -10.43 -2.19
CA GLN A 127 0.25 -9.61 -2.15
C GLN A 127 0.14 -8.41 -3.10
N SER A 128 0.52 -7.23 -2.61
CA SER A 128 0.55 -5.99 -3.40
C SER A 128 1.48 -6.10 -4.63
N PRO A 129 1.09 -5.55 -5.80
CA PRO A 129 1.94 -5.49 -7.00
C PRO A 129 3.21 -4.66 -6.80
N ILE A 130 3.25 -3.76 -5.82
CA ILE A 130 4.41 -2.91 -5.52
C ILE A 130 5.26 -3.43 -4.36
N HIS A 131 5.02 -4.66 -3.90
CA HIS A 131 5.77 -5.27 -2.79
C HIS A 131 7.27 -5.44 -3.08
N SER A 132 7.68 -5.53 -4.35
CA SER A 132 9.09 -5.66 -4.76
C SER A 132 9.84 -4.33 -4.87
N LEU A 133 9.21 -3.20 -4.55
CA LEU A 133 9.86 -1.89 -4.51
C LEU A 133 10.72 -1.77 -3.25
N ASP A 134 12.03 -1.52 -3.42
CA ASP A 134 12.96 -1.44 -2.31
C ASP A 134 12.59 -0.28 -1.37
N GLY A 135 12.54 -0.54 -0.07
CA GLY A 135 12.16 0.44 0.95
C GLY A 135 10.65 0.70 1.06
N PHE A 136 9.83 0.08 0.22
CA PHE A 136 8.39 0.21 0.30
C PHE A 136 7.79 -0.65 1.41
N ASN A 137 7.00 -0.03 2.27
CA ASN A 137 6.29 -0.72 3.33
C ASN A 137 4.80 -0.43 3.23
N LEU A 138 3.98 -1.43 2.92
CA LEU A 138 2.57 -1.19 2.62
C LEU A 138 1.82 -0.41 3.72
N ILE A 139 2.13 -0.69 4.98
CA ILE A 139 1.46 -0.08 6.14
C ILE A 139 1.94 1.35 6.40
N MET A 140 3.16 1.70 5.97
CA MET A 140 3.82 2.98 6.28
C MET A 140 3.96 3.91 5.07
N SER A 141 3.98 3.35 3.86
CA SER A 141 4.26 4.03 2.58
C SER A 141 2.99 4.22 1.73
N LEU A 142 1.81 3.95 2.29
CA LEU A 142 0.49 4.32 1.75
C LEU A 142 -0.24 5.14 2.82
N PRO A 143 -0.16 6.48 2.77
CA PRO A 143 -0.77 7.32 3.78
C PRO A 143 -2.29 7.33 3.64
N ALA A 144 -2.96 7.88 4.65
CA ALA A 144 -4.38 8.20 4.55
C ALA A 144 -4.58 9.38 3.59
N ASP A 145 -5.65 9.33 2.82
CA ASP A 145 -6.12 10.47 2.05
C ASP A 145 -7.03 11.30 2.97
N LEU A 146 -6.57 12.49 3.37
CA LEU A 146 -7.36 13.35 4.26
C LEU A 146 -8.69 13.81 3.64
N MET A 147 -8.79 13.90 2.32
CA MET A 147 -10.06 14.26 1.69
C MET A 147 -11.01 13.08 1.73
N HIS A 148 -10.62 11.94 1.17
CA HIS A 148 -11.50 10.79 1.05
C HIS A 148 -11.68 10.06 2.39
N ASP A 149 -10.61 9.72 3.10
CA ASP A 149 -10.69 8.91 4.34
C ASP A 149 -11.31 9.68 5.53
N TYR A 150 -11.21 11.03 5.57
CA TYR A 150 -11.77 11.84 6.66
C TYR A 150 -13.06 12.58 6.31
N LEU A 151 -13.20 13.17 5.12
CA LEU A 151 -14.40 13.93 4.76
C LEU A 151 -15.50 13.06 4.15
N GLU A 152 -15.13 12.04 3.39
CA GLU A 152 -16.09 11.10 2.77
C GLU A 152 -16.31 9.85 3.62
N GLY A 153 -15.35 9.53 4.49
CA GLY A 153 -15.34 8.34 5.33
C GLY A 153 -14.67 7.15 4.65
N VAL A 154 -14.37 6.12 5.44
CA VAL A 154 -13.81 4.84 4.96
C VAL A 154 -14.91 3.84 4.68
#